data_AF-A0A2M7F8F6-F1
#
_entry.id   AF-A0A2M7F8F6-F1
#
_cell.length_a   1.000
_cell.length_b   1.000
_cell.length_c   1.000
_cell.angle_alpha   90.00
_cell.angle_beta   90.00
_cell.angle_gamma   90.00
#
_symmetry.space_group_name_H-M   'P 1'
#
loop_
_entity.id
_entity.type
_entity.pdbx_description
1 polymer ?
#
loop_
_entity_poly.entity_id
_entity_poly.type
_entity_poly.pdbx_seq_one_letter_code
_entity_poly.pdbx_strand_id
1 'polypeptide(L)'
;MPFPSWFALLVIILTLAGVAVGSYPRLRMNRATIALVGATLLIVIGAVTLEQAYASIDMNTLVLLFSMMVINANLHISGFFQVVASRVVRWARTPRQLLALTVAVSGVLSALFLNDTVVLMFTPILLTITSSMKRRPVPYLIGLVTAANIGSTATIVGNPQNMLIGVSS
;
A
#
# COMPACT_ATOMS: atom_id res chain seq x y z
N MET A 1 -15.66 35.36 12.43
CA MET A 1 -16.35 34.70 13.57
C MET A 1 -15.91 33.25 13.54
N PRO A 2 -15.28 32.70 14.60
CA PRO A 2 -14.92 31.29 14.61
C PRO A 2 -16.21 30.48 14.49
N PHE A 3 -16.32 29.66 13.47
CA PHE A 3 -17.46 28.76 13.33
C PHE A 3 -17.52 27.85 14.56
N PRO A 4 -18.72 27.46 15.01
CA PRO A 4 -18.84 26.64 16.21
C PRO A 4 -18.13 25.30 15.99
N SER A 5 -17.35 24.86 16.98
CA SER A 5 -16.48 23.68 16.94
C SER A 5 -17.17 22.40 16.47
N TRP A 6 -18.49 22.27 16.70
CA TRP A 6 -19.29 21.14 16.23
C TRP A 6 -19.35 21.04 14.69
N PHE A 7 -19.32 22.17 13.98
CA PHE A 7 -19.39 22.18 12.51
C PHE A 7 -18.08 21.67 11.88
N ALA A 8 -16.94 22.07 12.45
CA ALA A 8 -15.64 21.54 12.07
C ALA A 8 -15.53 20.03 12.32
N LEU A 9 -16.02 19.55 13.47
CA LEU A 9 -16.09 18.12 13.78
C LEU A 9 -16.96 17.35 12.77
N LEU A 10 -18.09 17.91 12.37
CA LEU A 10 -18.96 17.29 11.38
C LEU A 10 -18.25 17.17 10.02
N VAL A 11 -17.56 18.22 9.56
CA VAL A 11 -16.76 18.19 8.33
C VAL A 11 -15.65 17.15 8.41
N ILE A 12 -14.95 17.03 9.55
CA ILE A 12 -13.92 16.01 9.77
C ILE A 12 -14.52 14.60 9.67
N ILE A 13 -15.63 14.35 10.39
CA ILE A 13 -16.31 13.04 10.38
C ILE A 13 -16.80 12.68 8.98
N LEU A 14 -17.41 13.62 8.25
CA LEU A 14 -17.82 13.42 6.86
C LEU A 14 -16.64 13.11 5.94
N THR A 15 -15.53 13.82 6.11
CA THR A 15 -14.32 13.59 5.31
C THR A 15 -13.74 12.21 5.59
N LEU A 16 -13.60 11.83 6.86
CA LEU A 16 -13.10 10.52 7.27
C LEU A 16 -14.03 9.38 6.81
N ALA A 17 -15.34 9.56 6.92
CA ALA A 17 -16.32 8.62 6.39
C ALA A 17 -16.19 8.49 4.87
N GLY A 18 -16.01 9.60 4.15
CA GLY A 18 -15.76 9.59 2.71
C GLY A 18 -14.47 8.84 2.33
N VAL A 19 -13.38 9.04 3.07
CA VAL A 19 -12.11 8.32 2.87
C VAL A 19 -12.28 6.83 3.17
N ALA A 20 -13.04 6.46 4.20
CA ALA A 20 -13.31 5.07 4.60
C ALA A 20 -14.15 4.32 3.55
N VAL A 21 -15.12 4.98 2.91
CA VAL A 21 -15.89 4.43 1.78
C VAL A 21 -14.99 4.15 0.57
N GLY A 22 -13.79 4.73 0.52
CA GLY A 22 -12.69 4.32 -0.36
C GLY A 22 -12.77 4.81 -1.80
N SER A 23 -13.98 4.92 -2.36
CA SER A 23 -14.25 5.55 -3.65
C SER A 23 -15.75 5.80 -3.77
N TYR A 24 -16.17 7.03 -4.05
CA TYR A 24 -17.59 7.30 -4.36
C TYR A 24 -17.80 7.17 -5.88
N PRO A 25 -18.42 6.08 -6.38
CA PRO A 25 -18.46 5.77 -7.82
C PRO A 25 -19.14 6.86 -8.66
N ARG A 26 -20.03 7.65 -8.02
CA ARG A 26 -20.78 8.74 -8.65
C ARG A 26 -19.99 10.04 -8.83
N LEU A 27 -18.99 10.32 -7.98
CA LEU A 27 -18.24 11.58 -8.00
C LEU A 27 -16.81 11.44 -8.55
N ARG A 28 -16.36 10.23 -8.91
CA ARG A 28 -14.98 9.94 -9.35
C ARG A 28 -13.90 10.46 -8.37
N MET A 29 -14.24 10.59 -7.09
CA MET A 29 -13.28 11.02 -6.07
C MET A 29 -12.52 9.82 -5.54
N ASN A 30 -11.19 9.90 -5.58
CA ASN A 30 -10.31 8.96 -4.89
C ASN A 30 -10.11 9.43 -3.43
N ARG A 31 -9.51 8.58 -2.60
CA ARG A 31 -9.24 8.89 -1.18
C ARG A 31 -8.47 10.20 -0.99
N ALA A 32 -7.51 10.51 -1.85
CA ALA A 32 -6.72 11.74 -1.79
C ALA A 32 -7.55 12.99 -2.14
N THR A 33 -8.44 12.91 -3.14
CA THR A 33 -9.34 14.01 -3.50
C THR A 33 -10.33 14.30 -2.38
N ILE A 34 -10.87 13.26 -1.73
CA ILE A 34 -11.78 13.43 -0.58
C ILE A 34 -11.05 14.13 0.57
N ALA A 35 -9.82 13.71 0.88
CA ALA A 35 -9.00 14.35 1.90
C ALA A 35 -8.71 15.83 1.57
N LEU A 36 -8.34 16.14 0.33
CA LEU A 36 -8.08 17.51 -0.12
C LEU A 36 -9.33 18.41 -0.05
N VAL A 37 -10.49 17.90 -0.45
CA VAL A 37 -11.76 18.65 -0.37
C VAL A 37 -12.12 18.92 1.09
N GLY A 38 -11.99 17.92 1.97
CA GLY A 38 -12.23 18.09 3.40
C GLY A 38 -11.29 19.10 4.05
N ALA A 39 -9.98 19.03 3.73
CA ALA A 39 -9.00 20.00 4.21
C ALA A 39 -9.30 21.43 3.71
N THR A 40 -9.67 21.58 2.43
CA THR A 40 -10.03 22.88 1.85
C THR A 40 -11.28 23.47 2.53
N LEU A 41 -12.30 22.65 2.80
CA LEU A 41 -13.49 23.05 3.56
C LEU A 41 -13.12 23.57 4.95
N LEU A 42 -12.22 22.89 5.67
CA LEU A 42 -11.76 23.33 6.99
C LEU A 42 -11.04 24.69 6.96
N ILE A 43 -10.30 24.97 5.88
CA ILE A 43 -9.64 26.27 5.67
C ILE A 43 -10.67 27.36 5.35
N VAL A 44 -11.64 27.09 4.46
CA VAL A 44 -12.68 28.06 4.06
C VAL A 44 -13.59 28.43 5.24
N ILE A 45 -13.87 27.46 6.12
CA ILE A 45 -14.61 27.65 7.37
C ILE A 45 -13.74 28.37 8.43
N GLY A 46 -12.45 28.60 8.17
CA GLY A 46 -11.55 29.24 9.14
C GLY A 46 -11.32 28.42 10.41
N ALA A 47 -11.58 27.11 10.36
CA ALA A 47 -11.30 26.18 11.45
C ALA A 47 -9.79 25.89 11.57
N VAL A 48 -9.08 25.97 10.43
CA VAL A 48 -7.62 25.83 10.33
C VAL A 48 -7.10 26.97 9.49
N THR A 49 -6.01 27.63 9.92
CA THR A 49 -5.40 28.69 9.10
C THR A 49 -4.58 28.08 7.95
N LEU A 50 -4.37 28.85 6.88
CA LEU A 50 -3.57 28.39 5.74
C LEU A 50 -2.14 28.02 6.18
N GLU A 51 -1.55 28.79 7.10
CA GLU A 51 -0.23 28.50 7.67
C GLU A 51 -0.21 27.18 8.45
N GLN A 52 -1.22 26.91 9.27
CA GLN A 52 -1.34 25.63 9.99
C GLN A 52 -1.51 24.45 9.02
N ALA A 53 -2.29 24.63 7.96
CA ALA A 53 -2.46 23.62 6.92
C ALA A 53 -1.14 23.33 6.21
N TYR A 54 -0.37 24.35 5.81
CA TYR A 54 0.96 24.14 5.21
C TYR A 54 1.94 23.50 6.19
N ALA A 55 1.95 23.93 7.45
CA ALA A 55 2.81 23.34 8.47
C ALA A 55 2.49 21.87 8.78
N SER A 56 1.27 21.42 8.48
CA SER A 56 0.87 20.01 8.64
C SER A 56 1.37 19.09 7.51
N ILE A 57 1.90 19.66 6.42
CA ILE A 57 2.43 18.88 5.30
C ILE A 57 3.88 18.47 5.61
N ASP A 58 4.08 17.19 5.89
CA ASP A 58 5.42 16.63 6.05
C ASP A 58 6.04 16.31 4.67
N MET A 59 6.88 17.22 4.20
CA MET A 59 7.56 17.07 2.92
C MET A 59 8.59 15.93 2.91
N ASN A 60 9.19 15.61 4.06
CA ASN A 60 10.14 14.50 4.15
C ASN A 60 9.42 13.18 3.89
N THR A 61 8.26 12.99 4.52
CA THR A 61 7.42 11.81 4.28
C THR A 61 6.97 11.73 2.82
N LEU A 62 6.51 12.84 2.22
CA LEU A 62 6.10 12.86 0.82
C LEU A 62 7.23 12.49 -0.15
N VAL A 63 8.42 13.06 0.05
CA VAL A 63 9.59 12.78 -0.79
C VAL A 63 10.06 11.34 -0.62
N LEU A 64 10.05 10.82 0.61
CA LEU A 64 10.42 9.44 0.91
C LEU A 64 9.45 8.45 0.24
N LEU A 65 8.15 8.65 0.41
CA LEU A 65 7.10 7.83 -0.23
C LEU A 65 7.23 7.88 -1.76
N PHE A 66 7.37 9.09 -2.32
CA PHE A 66 7.51 9.28 -3.77
C PHE A 66 8.74 8.55 -4.32
N SER A 67 9.91 8.75 -3.69
CA SER A 67 11.16 8.10 -4.10
C SER A 67 11.05 6.58 -4.07
N MET A 68 10.41 6.04 -3.03
CA MET A 68 10.21 4.60 -2.91
C MET A 68 9.25 4.07 -3.98
N MET A 69 8.16 4.79 -4.28
CA MET A 69 7.25 4.43 -5.37
C MET A 69 7.96 4.44 -6.74
N VAL A 70 8.83 5.43 -6.99
CA VAL A 70 9.64 5.49 -8.23
C VAL A 70 10.58 4.30 -8.33
N ILE A 71 11.29 3.93 -7.26
CA ILE A 71 12.18 2.75 -7.25
C ILE A 71 11.40 1.47 -7.53
N ASN A 72 10.27 1.26 -6.85
CA ASN A 72 9.43 0.08 -7.05
C ASN A 72 8.85 0.01 -8.46
N ALA A 73 8.41 1.14 -9.02
CA ALA A 73 7.91 1.21 -10.39
C ALA A 73 8.99 0.84 -11.41
N ASN A 74 10.22 1.30 -11.23
CA ASN A 74 11.34 0.94 -12.10
C ASN A 74 11.69 -0.56 -12.00
N LEU A 75 11.68 -1.14 -10.80
CA LEU A 75 11.87 -2.58 -10.61
C LEU A 75 10.75 -3.42 -11.19
N HIS A 76 9.52 -2.89 -11.17
CA HIS A 76 8.38 -3.51 -11.81
C HIS A 76 8.54 -3.52 -13.33
N ILE A 77 8.86 -2.37 -13.94
CA ILE A 77 9.06 -2.23 -15.39
C ILE A 77 10.27 -3.05 -15.88
N SER A 78 11.33 -3.15 -15.08
CA SER A 78 12.51 -3.96 -15.42
C SER A 78 12.27 -5.47 -15.38
N GLY A 79 11.11 -5.92 -14.87
CA GLY A 79 10.77 -7.33 -14.77
C GLY A 79 11.50 -8.06 -13.63
N PHE A 80 12.14 -7.34 -12.70
CA PHE A 80 12.87 -7.94 -11.57
C PHE A 80 12.02 -8.96 -10.81
N PHE A 81 10.78 -8.61 -10.47
CA PHE A 81 9.86 -9.50 -9.74
C PHE A 81 9.51 -10.76 -10.55
N GLN A 82 9.41 -10.67 -11.88
CA GLN A 82 9.17 -11.84 -12.74
C GLN A 82 10.38 -12.77 -12.75
N VAL A 83 11.59 -12.22 -12.81
CA VAL A 83 12.84 -12.99 -12.74
C VAL A 83 12.92 -13.75 -11.42
N VAL A 84 12.68 -13.06 -10.29
CA VAL A 84 12.72 -13.70 -8.97
C VAL A 84 11.66 -14.79 -8.83
N ALA A 85 10.43 -14.52 -9.24
CA ALA A 85 9.37 -15.52 -9.19
C ALA A 85 9.69 -16.72 -10.09
N SER A 86 10.23 -16.52 -11.30
CA SER A 86 10.66 -17.62 -12.17
C SER A 86 11.78 -18.47 -11.53
N ARG A 87 12.66 -17.84 -10.75
CA ARG A 87 13.75 -18.52 -10.03
C ARG A 87 13.22 -19.36 -8.88
N VAL A 88 12.26 -18.84 -8.11
CA VAL A 88 11.54 -19.56 -7.04
C VAL A 88 10.92 -20.84 -7.58
N VAL A 89 10.23 -20.74 -8.73
CA VAL A 89 9.58 -21.89 -9.37
C VAL A 89 10.59 -22.93 -9.81
N ARG A 90 11.71 -22.50 -10.41
CA ARG A 90 12.76 -23.41 -10.89
C ARG A 90 13.41 -24.19 -9.75
N TRP A 91 13.45 -23.62 -8.54
CA TRP A 91 13.98 -24.27 -7.35
C TRP A 91 12.95 -25.13 -6.61
N ALA A 92 11.66 -24.81 -6.76
CA ALA A 92 10.58 -25.58 -6.15
C ALA A 92 10.36 -26.91 -6.89
N ARG A 93 10.88 -28.01 -6.34
CA ARG A 93 10.67 -29.36 -6.88
C ARG A 93 9.41 -30.04 -6.35
N THR A 94 8.84 -29.52 -5.25
CA THR A 94 7.63 -30.08 -4.62
C THR A 94 6.60 -28.98 -4.30
N PRO A 95 5.30 -29.32 -4.21
CA PRO A 95 4.26 -28.36 -3.84
C PRO A 95 4.50 -27.66 -2.49
N ARG A 96 5.01 -28.39 -1.50
CA ARG A 96 5.35 -27.84 -0.18
C ARG A 96 6.54 -26.89 -0.24
N GLN A 97 7.57 -27.23 -1.02
CA GLN A 97 8.71 -26.33 -1.26
C GLN A 97 8.30 -25.08 -2.03
N LEU A 98 7.38 -25.18 -3.00
CA LEU A 98 6.85 -24.02 -3.71
C LEU A 98 6.19 -23.05 -2.73
N LEU A 99 5.35 -23.56 -1.82
CA LEU A 99 4.71 -22.75 -0.79
C LEU A 99 5.76 -22.10 0.13
N ALA A 100 6.70 -22.88 0.66
CA ALA A 100 7.73 -22.39 1.57
C ALA A 100 8.63 -21.33 0.92
N LEU A 101 9.09 -21.56 -0.32
CA LEU A 101 9.89 -20.59 -1.07
C LEU A 101 9.08 -19.34 -1.41
N THR A 102 7.81 -19.49 -1.79
CA THR A 102 6.94 -18.35 -2.06
C THR A 102 6.79 -17.50 -0.81
N VAL A 103 6.51 -18.10 0.35
CA VAL A 103 6.40 -17.40 1.63
C VAL A 103 7.71 -16.71 2.00
N ALA A 104 8.84 -17.42 1.96
CA ALA A 104 10.13 -16.86 2.35
C ALA A 104 10.54 -15.70 1.44
N VAL A 105 10.46 -15.90 0.11
CA VAL A 105 10.87 -14.90 -0.87
C VAL A 105 9.91 -13.71 -0.87
N SER A 106 8.60 -13.93 -0.86
CA SER A 106 7.65 -12.81 -0.79
C SER A 106 7.76 -12.01 0.51
N GLY A 107 8.00 -12.67 1.65
CA GLY A 107 8.24 -11.98 2.92
C GLY A 107 9.51 -11.13 2.87
N VAL A 108 10.62 -11.67 2.39
CA VAL A 108 11.89 -10.91 2.27
C VAL A 108 11.77 -9.78 1.26
N LEU A 109 11.18 -10.01 0.08
CA LEU A 109 10.96 -8.94 -0.88
C LEU A 109 10.01 -7.88 -0.33
N SER A 110 8.95 -8.27 0.38
CA SER A 110 8.02 -7.30 0.95
C SER A 110 8.61 -6.52 2.13
N ALA A 111 9.66 -7.02 2.77
CA ALA A 111 10.44 -6.25 3.73
C ALA A 111 11.31 -5.20 3.04
N LEU A 112 11.71 -5.41 1.78
CA LEU A 112 12.56 -4.46 1.05
C LEU A 112 11.77 -3.54 0.10
N PHE A 113 10.59 -3.98 -0.33
CA PHE A 113 9.76 -3.37 -1.35
C PHE A 113 8.30 -3.27 -0.90
N LEU A 114 7.47 -2.57 -1.68
CA LEU A 114 6.05 -2.41 -1.38
C LEU A 114 5.30 -3.76 -1.44
N ASN A 115 4.64 -4.13 -0.34
CA ASN A 115 3.85 -5.35 -0.23
C ASN A 115 2.85 -5.55 -1.39
N ASP A 116 2.13 -4.50 -1.77
CA ASP A 116 1.14 -4.52 -2.84
C ASP A 116 1.77 -4.90 -4.19
N THR A 117 2.97 -4.39 -4.47
CA THR A 117 3.69 -4.68 -5.72
C THR A 117 4.11 -6.14 -5.77
N VAL A 118 4.62 -6.68 -4.66
CA VAL A 118 5.04 -8.09 -4.56
C VAL A 118 3.83 -9.01 -4.77
N VAL A 119 2.71 -8.73 -4.10
CA VAL A 119 1.49 -9.54 -4.20
C VAL A 119 0.92 -9.52 -5.62
N LEU A 120 0.77 -8.33 -6.23
CA LEU A 120 0.23 -8.19 -7.57
C LEU A 120 1.08 -8.88 -8.64
N MET A 121 2.41 -8.89 -8.46
CA MET A 121 3.33 -9.54 -9.40
C MET A 121 3.38 -11.06 -9.23
N PHE A 122 3.37 -11.56 -7.99
CA PHE A 122 3.49 -12.99 -7.72
C PHE A 122 2.17 -13.72 -7.97
N THR A 123 1.02 -13.07 -7.78
CA THR A 123 -0.31 -13.67 -7.96
C THR A 123 -0.52 -14.29 -9.35
N PRO A 124 -0.35 -13.59 -10.49
CA PRO A 124 -0.54 -14.18 -11.82
C PRO A 124 0.43 -15.33 -12.09
N ILE A 125 1.65 -15.24 -11.54
CA ILE A 125 2.68 -16.26 -11.67
C ILE A 125 2.25 -17.54 -10.91
N LEU A 126 1.85 -17.41 -9.64
CA LEU A 126 1.32 -18.51 -8.83
C LEU A 126 0.07 -19.14 -9.44
N LEU A 127 -0.84 -18.34 -9.99
CA LEU A 127 -2.02 -18.84 -10.69
C LEU A 127 -1.64 -19.71 -11.90
N THR A 128 -0.66 -19.27 -12.69
CA THR A 128 -0.18 -20.01 -13.86
C THR A 128 0.44 -21.35 -13.46
N ILE A 129 1.28 -21.37 -12.42
CA ILE A 129 1.97 -22.59 -11.95
C ILE A 129 1.00 -23.58 -11.30
N THR A 130 0.10 -23.08 -10.45
CA THR A 130 -0.86 -23.94 -9.77
C THR A 130 -1.85 -24.54 -10.77
N SER A 131 -2.22 -23.79 -11.81
CA SER A 131 -2.99 -24.29 -12.95
C SER A 131 -2.23 -25.38 -13.72
N SER A 132 -0.95 -25.17 -14.06
CA SER A 132 -0.14 -26.18 -14.75
C SER A 132 0.08 -27.46 -13.93
N MET A 133 0.14 -27.33 -12.60
CA MET A 133 0.22 -28.45 -11.65
C MET A 133 -1.13 -29.09 -11.31
N LYS A 134 -2.25 -28.62 -11.89
CA LYS A 134 -3.62 -29.03 -11.56
C LYS A 134 -3.92 -28.99 -10.04
N ARG A 135 -3.43 -27.95 -9.37
CA ARG A 135 -3.55 -27.73 -7.92
C ARG A 135 -4.40 -26.49 -7.63
N ARG A 136 -5.05 -26.46 -6.46
CA ARG A 136 -5.80 -25.30 -6.00
C ARG A 136 -4.83 -24.14 -5.67
N PRO A 137 -5.00 -22.93 -6.24
CA PRO A 137 -4.12 -21.79 -5.99
C PRO A 137 -4.27 -21.18 -4.59
N VAL A 138 -5.44 -21.35 -3.98
CA VAL A 138 -5.85 -20.68 -2.75
C VAL A 138 -4.80 -20.73 -1.62
N PRO A 139 -4.21 -21.89 -1.27
CA PRO A 139 -3.23 -21.94 -0.19
C PRO A 139 -1.95 -21.14 -0.48
N TYR A 140 -1.53 -21.09 -1.74
CA TYR A 140 -0.34 -20.34 -2.17
C TYR A 140 -0.58 -18.84 -2.16
N LEU A 141 -1.77 -18.41 -2.59
CA LEU A 141 -2.16 -17.01 -2.55
C LEU A 141 -2.32 -16.51 -1.11
N ILE A 142 -2.94 -17.31 -0.23
CA ILE A 142 -3.02 -16.97 1.19
C ILE A 142 -1.61 -16.90 1.80
N GLY A 143 -0.75 -17.88 1.51
CA GLY A 143 0.64 -17.87 1.95
C GLY A 143 1.39 -16.62 1.48
N LEU A 144 1.24 -16.25 0.20
CA LEU A 144 1.82 -15.05 -0.38
C LEU A 144 1.35 -13.77 0.34
N VAL A 145 0.04 -13.59 0.50
CA VAL A 145 -0.53 -12.37 1.10
C VAL A 145 -0.13 -12.25 2.57
N THR A 146 -0.22 -13.36 3.32
CA THR A 146 0.18 -13.38 4.74
C THR A 146 1.67 -13.11 4.89
N ALA A 147 2.52 -13.74 4.06
CA ALA A 147 3.95 -13.54 4.12
C ALA A 147 4.37 -12.13 3.72
N ALA A 148 3.75 -11.56 2.67
CA ALA A 148 4.00 -10.18 2.26
C ALA A 148 3.63 -9.20 3.39
N ASN A 149 2.46 -9.36 4.01
CA ASN A 149 2.07 -8.49 5.12
C ASN A 149 3.01 -8.62 6.33
N ILE A 150 3.39 -9.84 6.73
CA ILE A 150 4.35 -10.05 7.82
C ILE A 150 5.72 -9.45 7.45
N GLY A 151 6.21 -9.72 6.25
CA GLY A 151 7.49 -9.20 5.76
C GLY A 151 7.52 -7.67 5.75
N SER A 152 6.46 -7.04 5.28
CA SER A 152 6.32 -5.59 5.26
C SER A 152 6.38 -4.96 6.65
N THR A 153 5.92 -5.64 7.69
CA THR A 153 6.00 -5.12 9.07
C THR A 153 7.41 -5.14 9.64
N ALA A 154 8.34 -5.89 9.02
CA ALA A 154 9.71 -5.97 9.49
C ALA A 154 10.53 -4.71 9.20
N THR A 155 10.09 -3.85 8.27
CA THR A 155 10.79 -2.62 7.91
C THR A 155 9.84 -1.43 7.80
N ILE A 156 10.43 -0.24 7.97
CA ILE A 156 9.74 1.03 7.74
C ILE A 156 9.32 1.15 6.27
N VAL A 157 10.11 0.59 5.35
CA VAL A 157 9.96 0.79 3.90
C VAL A 157 8.92 -0.15 3.25
N GLY A 158 8.53 -1.24 3.92
CA GLY A 158 7.71 -2.31 3.34
C GLY A 158 6.29 -1.88 2.90
N ASN A 159 5.73 -0.85 3.53
CA ASN A 159 4.45 -0.26 3.11
C ASN A 159 4.41 1.26 3.40
N PRO A 160 3.54 2.02 2.70
CA PRO A 160 3.41 3.46 2.94
C PRO A 160 2.97 3.81 4.37
N GLN A 161 2.25 2.89 5.03
CA GLN A 161 1.73 3.07 6.39
C GLN A 161 2.85 3.06 7.43
N ASN A 162 3.78 2.11 7.35
CA ASN A 162 4.93 2.02 8.24
C ASN A 162 5.90 3.17 7.98
N MET A 163 6.03 3.64 6.73
CA MET A 163 6.82 4.82 6.40
C MET A 163 6.28 6.07 7.10
N LEU A 164 4.96 6.28 7.05
CA LEU A 164 4.30 7.38 7.78
C LEU A 164 4.58 7.31 9.29
N ILE A 165 4.46 6.12 9.89
CA ILE A 165 4.70 5.93 11.33
C ILE A 165 6.18 6.19 11.65
N GLY A 166 7.11 5.63 10.87
CA GLY A 166 8.54 5.70 11.13
C GLY A 166 9.17 7.09 10.95
N VAL A 167 8.55 7.98 10.18
CA VAL A 167 8.99 9.39 10.09
C VAL A 167 8.39 10.23 11.23
N SER A 168 7.25 9.81 11.79
CA SER A 168 6.58 10.48 12.91
C SER A 168 7.10 10.08 14.31
N SER A 169 8.04 9.13 14.39
CA SER A 169 8.66 8.61 15.62
C SER A 169 10.10 9.08 15.78
#